data_AF-A0A9P7FS92-F1
#
_entry.id   AF-A0A9P7FS92-F1
#
_cell.length_a   1.000
_cell.length_b   1.000
_cell.length_c   1.000
_cell.angle_alpha   90.00
_cell.angle_beta   90.00
_cell.angle_gamma   90.00
#
_symmetry.space_group_name_H-M   'P 1'
#
loop_
_entity.id
_entity.type
_entity.pdbx_description
1 polymer ?
#
loop_
_entity_poly.entity_id
_entity_poly.type
_entity_poly.pdbx_seq_one_letter_code
_entity_poly.pdbx_strand_id
1 'polypeptide(L)'
;QTFTVKNTGKTIKKYTLKHVPAGTAVTVTPGTIVAATGPVPLTKAAASVTLSTTSFTLLPGLSLPIVAKFTLPKGDASTFPVYSGFIEVSSGPTDNLHVTYLGLGASLKDKQVLDNTDQLVGVPLPIVLNSTLQAQVNPTNYTFKGQDVPIVLFRLVFGTPQFRIDLVDSNIQIAGTIRPRGLLSHPSYTFPRPNQGGSFSKVKVVGPLFELDYIPRNALDNGFSIIPVSTTFANGTRIPNGSYRVLVRALRVTGDATKEEDYDSWLSPIIGFRA
;
A
#
# COMPACT_ATOMS: atom_id res chain seq x y z
N GLN A 1 19.17 -13.11 -8.03
CA GLN A 1 19.74 -13.09 -6.67
C GLN A 1 20.99 -13.94 -6.64
N THR A 2 21.92 -13.66 -5.72
CA THR A 2 23.18 -14.41 -5.60
C THR A 2 23.37 -14.84 -4.16
N PHE A 3 23.78 -16.10 -3.96
CA PHE A 3 24.23 -16.60 -2.67
C PHE A 3 25.58 -17.28 -2.84
N THR A 4 26.30 -17.54 -1.76
CA THR A 4 27.65 -18.12 -1.81
C THR A 4 27.69 -19.43 -1.04
N VAL A 5 28.30 -20.45 -1.63
CA VAL A 5 28.62 -21.70 -0.94
C VAL A 5 30.09 -21.69 -0.58
N LYS A 6 30.41 -21.93 0.69
CA LYS A 6 31.78 -21.97 1.21
C LYS A 6 32.07 -23.33 1.83
N ASN A 7 33.22 -23.92 1.48
CA ASN A 7 33.73 -25.08 2.20
C ASN A 7 34.53 -24.62 3.42
N THR A 8 33.93 -24.69 4.60
CA THR A 8 34.59 -24.38 5.88
C THR A 8 35.34 -25.57 6.49
N GLY A 9 35.27 -26.74 5.85
CA GLY A 9 35.95 -27.95 6.29
C GLY A 9 37.44 -27.96 5.95
N LYS A 10 38.12 -29.05 6.37
CA LYS A 10 39.55 -29.28 6.12
C LYS A 10 39.83 -30.15 4.90
N THR A 11 38.79 -30.71 4.28
CA THR A 11 38.88 -31.61 3.12
C THR A 11 38.12 -31.06 1.92
N ILE A 12 38.46 -31.54 0.72
CA ILE A 12 37.71 -31.23 -0.50
C ILE A 12 36.27 -31.75 -0.39
N LYS A 13 35.30 -30.96 -0.85
CA LYS A 13 33.87 -31.32 -0.83
C LYS A 13 33.25 -31.11 -2.21
N LYS A 14 32.45 -32.09 -2.65
CA LYS A 14 31.58 -31.98 -3.83
C LYS A 14 30.19 -31.57 -3.37
N TYR A 15 29.65 -30.54 -3.99
CA TYR A 15 28.33 -29.99 -3.72
C TYR A 15 27.37 -30.31 -4.85
N THR A 16 26.11 -30.54 -4.49
CA THR A 16 24.98 -30.64 -5.42
C THR A 16 23.88 -29.71 -4.93
N LEU A 17 23.29 -28.97 -5.87
CA LEU A 17 22.23 -28.01 -5.59
C LEU A 17 20.92 -28.47 -6.23
N LYS A 18 19.84 -28.38 -5.47
CA LYS A 18 18.49 -28.75 -5.91
C LYS A 18 17.50 -27.68 -5.49
N HIS A 19 16.67 -27.23 -6.43
CA HIS A 19 15.55 -26.35 -6.10
C HIS A 19 14.37 -27.17 -5.56
N VAL A 20 13.82 -26.73 -4.42
CA VAL A 20 12.64 -27.30 -3.79
C VAL A 20 11.57 -26.20 -3.67
N PRO A 21 10.55 -26.19 -4.55
CA PRO A 21 9.49 -25.20 -4.52
C PRO A 21 8.50 -25.43 -3.36
N ALA A 22 7.92 -24.34 -2.87
CA ALA A 22 6.72 -24.37 -2.02
C ALA A 22 5.50 -23.82 -2.79
N GLY A 23 4.30 -24.08 -2.26
CA GLY A 23 3.06 -23.51 -2.79
C GLY A 23 3.01 -21.99 -2.63
N THR A 24 2.12 -21.35 -3.39
CA THR A 24 1.96 -19.89 -3.41
C THR A 24 0.74 -19.49 -2.58
N ALA A 25 0.94 -18.59 -1.62
CA ALA A 25 -0.11 -18.03 -0.78
C ALA A 25 -0.84 -16.88 -1.48
N VAL A 26 -2.17 -16.90 -1.44
CA VAL A 26 -3.08 -15.90 -2.01
C VAL A 26 -3.43 -14.90 -0.91
N THR A 27 -2.71 -13.78 -0.85
CA THR A 27 -2.76 -12.88 0.33
C THR A 27 -3.88 -11.84 0.28
N VAL A 28 -4.47 -11.62 -0.89
CA VAL A 28 -5.65 -10.76 -1.11
C VAL A 28 -6.78 -11.61 -1.65
N THR A 29 -7.98 -11.43 -1.09
CA THR A 29 -9.16 -12.20 -1.49
C THR A 29 -9.48 -11.91 -2.96
N PRO A 30 -9.57 -12.94 -3.83
CA PRO A 30 -9.82 -12.75 -5.26
C PRO A 30 -11.03 -11.85 -5.54
N GLY A 31 -10.88 -10.91 -6.46
CA GLY A 31 -11.94 -9.96 -6.82
C GLY A 31 -12.16 -8.83 -5.80
N THR A 32 -11.32 -8.70 -4.77
CA THR A 32 -11.41 -7.64 -3.76
C THR A 32 -10.07 -6.95 -3.52
N ILE A 33 -10.09 -5.85 -2.78
CA ILE A 33 -8.88 -5.13 -2.33
C ILE A 33 -8.43 -5.51 -0.92
N VAL A 34 -9.19 -6.40 -0.27
CA VAL A 34 -9.04 -6.75 1.15
C VAL A 34 -8.17 -8.00 1.26
N ALA A 35 -7.32 -8.03 2.29
CA ALA A 35 -6.49 -9.18 2.55
C ALA A 35 -7.32 -10.44 2.88
N ALA A 36 -6.82 -11.59 2.45
CA ALA A 36 -7.42 -12.87 2.77
C ALA A 36 -7.37 -13.12 4.28
N THR A 37 -8.51 -13.51 4.85
CA THR A 37 -8.59 -13.90 6.26
C THR A 37 -7.91 -15.25 6.49
N GLY A 38 -7.32 -15.44 7.67
CA GLY A 38 -6.67 -16.70 8.02
C GLY A 38 -7.67 -17.86 8.13
N PRO A 39 -7.27 -19.10 7.76
CA PRO A 39 -5.99 -19.46 7.14
C PRO A 39 -5.89 -18.97 5.67
N VAL A 40 -4.75 -18.39 5.31
CA VAL A 40 -4.52 -17.80 3.98
C VAL A 40 -4.55 -18.91 2.91
N PRO A 41 -5.37 -18.79 1.85
CA PRO A 41 -5.46 -19.81 0.82
C PRO A 41 -4.12 -20.09 0.13
N LEU A 42 -3.85 -21.37 -0.15
CA LEU A 42 -2.64 -21.83 -0.82
C LEU A 42 -2.97 -22.47 -2.17
N THR A 43 -2.15 -22.17 -3.18
CA THR A 43 -2.19 -22.82 -4.50
C THR A 43 -0.98 -23.71 -4.70
N LYS A 44 -1.09 -24.70 -5.59
CA LYS A 44 0.04 -25.55 -6.01
C LYS A 44 1.01 -24.83 -6.96
N ALA A 45 0.69 -23.61 -7.41
CA ALA A 45 1.60 -22.81 -8.23
C ALA A 45 2.87 -22.51 -7.43
N ALA A 46 4.01 -22.55 -8.10
CA ALA A 46 5.30 -22.28 -7.48
C ALA A 46 6.22 -21.50 -8.43
N ALA A 47 7.19 -20.81 -7.85
CA ALA A 47 8.23 -20.16 -8.63
C ALA A 47 9.18 -21.22 -9.21
N SER A 48 9.75 -20.95 -10.38
CA SER A 48 10.87 -21.76 -10.90
C SER A 48 12.19 -21.03 -10.66
N VAL A 49 13.26 -21.82 -10.44
CA VAL A 49 14.59 -21.29 -10.20
C VAL A 49 15.59 -21.94 -11.16
N THR A 50 16.33 -21.12 -11.89
CA THR A 50 17.47 -21.56 -12.69
C THR A 50 18.75 -21.13 -11.98
N LEU A 51 19.63 -22.10 -11.71
CA LEU A 51 20.92 -21.88 -11.05
C LEU A 51 22.05 -21.81 -12.06
N SER A 52 23.06 -20.97 -11.82
CA SER A 52 24.25 -20.87 -12.68
C SER A 52 25.05 -22.18 -12.75
N THR A 53 25.00 -22.98 -11.70
CA THR A 53 25.47 -24.37 -11.69
C THR A 53 24.69 -25.17 -10.64
N THR A 54 24.55 -26.48 -10.86
CA THR A 54 23.90 -27.40 -9.94
C THR A 54 24.86 -28.39 -9.29
N SER A 55 26.13 -28.44 -9.73
CA SER A 55 27.15 -29.26 -9.06
C SER A 55 28.55 -28.68 -9.27
N PHE A 56 29.37 -28.73 -8.22
CA PHE A 56 30.74 -28.22 -8.24
C PHE A 56 31.54 -28.80 -7.07
N THR A 57 32.86 -28.60 -7.09
CA THR A 57 33.76 -29.06 -6.03
C THR A 57 34.54 -27.88 -5.47
N LEU A 58 34.69 -27.79 -4.14
CA LEU A 58 35.47 -26.75 -3.47
C LEU A 58 36.57 -27.36 -2.61
N LEU A 59 37.77 -26.81 -2.75
CA LEU A 59 38.86 -27.03 -1.82
C LEU A 59 38.54 -26.39 -0.45
N PRO A 60 39.21 -26.83 0.63
CA PRO A 60 39.11 -26.21 1.95
C PRO A 60 39.27 -24.68 1.89
N GLY A 61 38.38 -23.95 2.54
CA GLY A 61 38.40 -22.49 2.64
C GLY A 61 37.85 -21.73 1.44
N LEU A 62 37.70 -22.39 0.27
CA LEU A 62 37.21 -21.74 -0.94
C LEU A 62 35.70 -21.53 -0.95
N SER A 63 35.25 -20.58 -1.76
CA SER A 63 33.86 -20.19 -1.93
C SER A 63 33.49 -20.06 -3.40
N LEU A 64 32.24 -20.34 -3.75
CA LEU A 64 31.70 -20.13 -5.09
C LEU A 64 30.38 -19.36 -5.01
N PRO A 65 30.26 -18.19 -5.66
CA PRO A 65 29.00 -17.51 -5.82
C PRO A 65 28.11 -18.25 -6.83
N ILE A 66 26.85 -18.43 -6.46
CA ILE A 66 25.81 -19.08 -7.26
C ILE A 66 24.73 -18.04 -7.56
N VAL A 67 24.45 -17.86 -8.86
CA VAL A 67 23.38 -16.98 -9.31
C VAL A 67 22.10 -17.80 -9.44
N ALA A 68 21.06 -17.37 -8.74
CA ALA A 68 19.71 -17.91 -8.84
C ALA A 68 18.80 -16.91 -9.58
N LYS A 69 18.30 -17.34 -10.74
CA LYS A 69 17.31 -16.62 -11.54
C LYS A 69 15.92 -17.18 -11.26
N PHE A 70 15.02 -16.33 -10.76
CA PHE A 70 13.66 -16.69 -10.39
C PHE A 70 12.70 -16.33 -11.52
N THR A 71 11.73 -17.20 -11.76
CA THR A 71 10.54 -16.90 -12.58
C THR A 71 9.31 -16.98 -11.70
N LEU A 72 8.45 -15.98 -11.79
CA LEU A 72 7.22 -15.91 -11.00
C LEU A 72 6.32 -17.13 -11.26
N PRO A 73 5.59 -17.63 -10.24
CA PRO A 73 4.50 -18.56 -10.46
C PRO A 73 3.45 -17.96 -11.41
N LYS A 74 2.80 -18.80 -12.22
CA LYS A 74 1.62 -18.37 -12.97
C LYS A 74 0.46 -18.11 -11.99
N GLY A 75 -0.24 -16.99 -12.17
CA GLY A 75 -1.38 -16.64 -11.33
C GLY A 75 -1.85 -15.22 -11.55
N ASP A 76 -2.89 -14.84 -10.81
CA ASP A 76 -3.42 -13.49 -10.80
C ASP A 76 -2.65 -12.59 -9.83
N ALA A 77 -1.95 -11.58 -10.36
CA ALA A 77 -1.20 -10.62 -9.57
C ALA A 77 -2.10 -9.78 -8.63
N SER A 78 -3.39 -9.62 -8.95
CA SER A 78 -4.34 -8.88 -8.09
C SER A 78 -4.54 -9.53 -6.71
N THR A 79 -4.22 -10.82 -6.60
CA THR A 79 -4.27 -11.57 -5.34
C THR A 79 -3.03 -11.40 -4.46
N PHE A 80 -2.05 -10.60 -4.90
CA PHE A 80 -0.76 -10.40 -4.25
C PHE A 80 -0.11 -11.73 -3.82
N PRO A 81 0.17 -12.62 -4.80
CA PRO A 81 0.62 -13.97 -4.52
C PRO A 81 2.01 -13.99 -3.90
N VAL A 82 2.14 -14.54 -2.70
CA VAL A 82 3.43 -14.72 -2.02
C VAL A 82 3.93 -16.13 -2.26
N TYR A 83 5.07 -16.27 -2.94
CA TYR A 83 5.68 -17.54 -3.28
C TYR A 83 6.97 -17.76 -2.49
N SER A 84 7.30 -19.01 -2.25
CA SER A 84 8.49 -19.38 -1.48
C SER A 84 9.08 -20.72 -1.93
N GLY A 85 10.11 -21.13 -1.21
CA GLY A 85 10.79 -22.41 -1.37
C GLY A 85 12.21 -22.30 -0.84
N PHE A 86 13.05 -23.25 -1.22
CA PHE A 86 14.47 -23.19 -0.89
C PHE A 86 15.33 -23.85 -1.97
N ILE A 87 16.61 -23.52 -1.95
CA ILE A 87 17.65 -24.22 -2.68
C ILE A 87 18.38 -25.09 -1.67
N GLU A 88 18.28 -26.40 -1.84
CA GLU A 88 19.02 -27.38 -1.08
C GLU A 88 20.45 -27.47 -1.60
N VAL A 89 21.41 -27.43 -0.69
CA VAL A 89 22.85 -27.55 -0.93
C VAL A 89 23.32 -28.78 -0.17
N SER A 90 23.65 -29.84 -0.89
CA SER A 90 24.06 -31.14 -0.33
C SER A 90 25.54 -31.38 -0.56
N SER A 91 26.24 -31.96 0.42
CA SER A 91 27.62 -32.42 0.33
C SER A 91 27.78 -33.81 0.97
N GLY A 92 27.51 -34.85 0.21
CA GLY A 92 27.47 -36.22 0.73
C GLY A 92 26.14 -36.53 1.44
N PRO A 93 26.06 -37.62 2.23
CA PRO A 93 24.80 -38.14 2.75
C PRO A 93 24.20 -37.34 3.92
N THR A 94 25.00 -36.60 4.68
CA THR A 94 24.56 -35.96 5.95
C THR A 94 24.57 -34.44 5.91
N ASP A 95 25.39 -33.82 5.07
CA ASP A 95 25.49 -32.35 5.01
C ASP A 95 24.45 -31.81 4.03
N ASN A 96 23.29 -31.39 4.53
CA ASN A 96 22.26 -30.70 3.77
C ASN A 96 21.96 -29.32 4.39
N LEU A 97 22.12 -28.26 3.60
CA LEU A 97 21.81 -26.88 3.98
C LEU A 97 20.75 -26.31 3.05
N HIS A 98 19.92 -25.39 3.55
CA HIS A 98 18.86 -24.77 2.77
C HIS A 98 19.05 -23.26 2.68
N VAL A 99 18.96 -22.72 1.47
CA VAL A 99 18.86 -21.28 1.21
C VAL A 99 17.40 -20.99 0.90
N THR A 100 16.67 -20.49 1.89
CA THR A 100 15.25 -20.17 1.77
C THR A 100 15.03 -18.87 0.99
N TYR A 101 13.92 -18.77 0.27
CA TYR A 101 13.52 -17.54 -0.41
C TYR A 101 12.02 -17.30 -0.24
N LEU A 102 11.66 -16.01 -0.29
CA LEU A 102 10.29 -15.52 -0.29
C LEU A 102 10.20 -14.38 -1.31
N GLY A 103 9.13 -14.33 -2.08
CA GLY A 103 8.89 -13.26 -3.03
C GLY A 103 7.40 -12.98 -3.23
N LEU A 104 7.11 -11.82 -3.80
CA LEU A 104 5.77 -11.36 -4.14
C LEU A 104 5.64 -11.33 -5.66
N GLY A 105 4.63 -12.01 -6.19
CA GLY A 105 4.31 -12.04 -7.63
C GLY A 105 3.44 -10.87 -8.08
N ALA A 106 3.60 -9.69 -7.48
CA ALA A 106 2.83 -8.48 -7.75
C ALA A 106 3.65 -7.23 -7.41
N SER A 107 3.24 -6.08 -7.93
CA SER A 107 3.81 -4.77 -7.60
C SER A 107 3.10 -4.18 -6.39
N LEU A 108 3.82 -3.92 -5.29
CA LEU A 108 3.25 -3.22 -4.14
C LEU A 108 2.80 -1.80 -4.45
N LYS A 109 3.33 -1.20 -5.53
CA LYS A 109 2.92 0.11 -6.03
C LYS A 109 1.51 0.10 -6.61
N ASP A 110 1.00 -1.08 -7.00
CA ASP A 110 -0.35 -1.23 -7.55
C ASP A 110 -1.36 -1.63 -6.45
N LYS A 111 -0.91 -1.85 -5.20
CA LYS A 111 -1.79 -2.18 -4.09
C LYS A 111 -2.53 -0.93 -3.62
N GLN A 112 -3.85 -0.93 -3.85
CA GLN A 112 -4.74 0.05 -3.24
C GLN A 112 -4.64 -0.03 -1.71
N VAL A 113 -4.51 1.13 -1.09
CA VAL A 113 -4.38 1.35 0.35
C VAL A 113 -5.71 1.84 0.93
N LEU A 114 -6.36 2.84 0.33
CA LEU A 114 -7.63 3.37 0.83
C LEU A 114 -8.81 2.51 0.38
N ASP A 115 -9.71 2.14 1.29
CA ASP A 115 -10.94 1.45 0.93
C ASP A 115 -11.88 2.39 0.16
N ASN A 116 -12.41 1.90 -0.97
CA ASN A 116 -13.43 2.58 -1.77
C ASN A 116 -14.71 1.76 -1.94
N THR A 117 -14.88 0.73 -1.13
CA THR A 117 -16.03 -0.19 -1.16
C THR A 117 -17.05 0.15 -0.10
N ASP A 118 -18.27 -0.34 -0.28
CA ASP A 118 -19.39 -0.23 0.66
C ASP A 118 -19.49 -1.43 1.62
N GLN A 119 -18.55 -2.37 1.54
CA GLN A 119 -18.64 -3.66 2.23
C GLN A 119 -18.70 -3.54 3.75
N LEU A 120 -18.06 -2.51 4.33
CA LEU A 120 -17.96 -2.38 5.78
C LEU A 120 -19.14 -1.64 6.42
N VAL A 121 -19.60 -0.55 5.81
CA VAL A 121 -20.60 0.35 6.41
C VAL A 121 -21.80 0.64 5.51
N GLY A 122 -21.95 -0.09 4.39
CA GLY A 122 -23.05 0.08 3.43
C GLY A 122 -22.92 1.31 2.52
N VAL A 123 -21.82 2.07 2.64
CA VAL A 123 -21.48 3.19 1.76
C VAL A 123 -19.97 3.19 1.42
N PRO A 124 -19.57 3.60 0.20
CA PRO A 124 -18.18 3.69 -0.19
C PRO A 124 -17.38 4.65 0.70
N LEU A 125 -16.21 4.21 1.17
CA LEU A 125 -15.28 5.04 1.93
C LEU A 125 -14.25 5.74 1.02
N PRO A 126 -13.50 6.74 1.52
CA PRO A 126 -13.81 7.57 2.68
C PRO A 126 -15.13 8.36 2.55
N ILE A 127 -15.67 8.82 3.68
CA ILE A 127 -16.86 9.69 3.76
C ILE A 127 -16.66 10.80 4.80
N VAL A 128 -17.44 11.88 4.67
CA VAL A 128 -17.65 12.84 5.77
C VAL A 128 -18.97 12.50 6.44
N LEU A 129 -18.99 12.42 7.76
CA LEU A 129 -20.21 12.35 8.57
C LEU A 129 -20.56 13.75 9.07
N ASN A 130 -21.86 14.05 9.08
CA ASN A 130 -22.39 15.28 9.66
C ASN A 130 -22.61 15.15 11.19
N SER A 131 -23.18 16.18 11.79
CA SER A 131 -23.47 16.26 13.22
C SER A 131 -24.46 15.20 13.74
N THR A 132 -25.22 14.55 12.84
CA THR A 132 -26.11 13.43 13.15
C THR A 132 -25.50 12.06 12.81
N LEU A 133 -24.19 12.01 12.53
CA LEU A 133 -23.43 10.82 12.14
C LEU A 133 -23.91 10.17 10.83
N GLN A 134 -24.55 10.94 9.95
CA GLN A 134 -24.96 10.50 8.62
C GLN A 134 -23.94 10.95 7.57
N ALA A 135 -23.76 10.14 6.52
CA ALA A 135 -22.90 10.51 5.41
C ALA A 135 -23.38 11.82 4.76
N GLN A 136 -22.50 12.81 4.71
CA GLN A 136 -22.73 14.08 4.05
C GLN A 136 -22.75 13.86 2.54
N VAL A 137 -23.83 14.30 1.88
CA VAL A 137 -23.97 14.23 0.41
C VAL A 137 -23.86 15.61 -0.24
N ASN A 138 -24.42 16.64 0.41
CA ASN A 138 -24.46 18.00 -0.10
C ASN A 138 -23.47 18.91 0.64
N PRO A 139 -23.11 20.08 0.07
CA PRO A 139 -22.39 21.12 0.81
C PRO A 139 -23.09 21.46 2.13
N THR A 140 -22.35 21.46 3.23
CA THR A 140 -22.90 21.69 4.59
C THR A 140 -22.02 22.66 5.36
N ASN A 141 -22.64 23.63 6.05
CA ASN A 141 -21.95 24.53 6.98
C ASN A 141 -21.94 23.93 8.38
N TYR A 142 -20.80 24.03 9.06
CA TYR A 142 -20.60 23.56 10.42
C TYR A 142 -20.15 24.71 11.31
N THR A 143 -20.73 24.81 12.50
CA THR A 143 -20.42 25.85 13.49
C THR A 143 -19.24 25.50 14.40
N PHE A 144 -18.80 24.24 14.39
CA PHE A 144 -17.74 23.71 15.26
C PHE A 144 -18.02 23.90 16.76
N LYS A 145 -19.31 23.98 17.13
CA LYS A 145 -19.77 24.05 18.52
C LYS A 145 -20.44 22.73 18.91
N GLY A 146 -20.07 22.18 20.06
CA GLY A 146 -20.61 20.91 20.54
C GLY A 146 -20.33 19.79 19.54
N GLN A 147 -21.39 19.14 19.04
CA GLN A 147 -21.31 18.04 18.07
C GLN A 147 -21.45 18.50 16.61
N ASP A 148 -21.56 19.82 16.36
CA ASP A 148 -21.69 20.36 15.01
C ASP A 148 -20.33 20.49 14.30
N VAL A 149 -19.69 19.34 14.12
CA VAL A 149 -18.37 19.17 13.48
C VAL A 149 -18.46 18.09 12.38
N PRO A 150 -17.77 18.27 11.25
CA PRO A 150 -17.64 17.20 10.27
C PRO A 150 -16.64 16.15 10.77
N ILE A 151 -16.92 14.87 10.51
CA ILE A 151 -16.02 13.76 10.87
C ILE A 151 -15.63 13.01 9.61
N VAL A 152 -14.33 12.90 9.34
CA VAL A 152 -13.81 12.09 8.23
C VAL A 152 -13.73 10.64 8.68
N LEU A 153 -14.47 9.75 8.03
CA LEU A 153 -14.40 8.31 8.24
C LEU A 153 -13.72 7.67 7.03
N PHE A 154 -12.69 6.87 7.27
CA PHE A 154 -11.94 6.17 6.22
C PHE A 154 -11.48 4.80 6.70
N ARG A 155 -11.05 3.97 5.76
CA ARG A 155 -10.41 2.69 6.07
C ARG A 155 -9.21 2.50 5.18
N LEU A 156 -8.16 1.94 5.75
CA LEU A 156 -6.96 1.47 5.07
C LEU A 156 -7.03 -0.05 4.95
N VAL A 157 -7.08 -0.56 3.73
CA VAL A 157 -7.03 -2.01 3.41
C VAL A 157 -5.59 -2.51 3.24
N PHE A 158 -4.61 -1.60 3.24
CA PHE A 158 -3.18 -1.91 3.26
C PHE A 158 -2.43 -0.87 4.09
N GLY A 159 -1.19 -1.17 4.49
CA GLY A 159 -0.34 -0.17 5.15
C GLY A 159 0.07 0.92 4.18
N THR A 160 0.34 2.11 4.69
CA THR A 160 0.85 3.24 3.90
C THR A 160 2.10 3.84 4.57
N PRO A 161 3.17 4.12 3.81
CA PRO A 161 4.33 4.83 4.33
C PRO A 161 4.02 6.28 4.71
N GLN A 162 3.02 6.90 4.07
CA GLN A 162 2.62 8.28 4.35
C GLN A 162 1.12 8.48 4.17
N PHE A 163 0.47 9.03 5.18
CA PHE A 163 -0.94 9.35 5.18
C PHE A 163 -1.15 10.81 5.56
N ARG A 164 -1.93 11.53 4.76
CA ARG A 164 -2.21 12.95 4.97
C ARG A 164 -3.67 13.26 4.76
N ILE A 165 -4.18 14.17 5.59
CA ILE A 165 -5.45 14.83 5.40
C ILE A 165 -5.18 16.32 5.38
N ASP A 166 -5.48 16.95 4.24
CA ASP A 166 -5.28 18.37 4.02
C ASP A 166 -6.62 19.05 3.75
N LEU A 167 -6.71 20.33 4.12
CA LEU A 167 -7.79 21.20 3.67
C LEU A 167 -7.38 21.85 2.35
N VAL A 168 -8.27 21.83 1.37
CA VAL A 168 -8.06 22.41 0.04
C VAL A 168 -9.21 23.36 -0.31
N ASP A 169 -8.97 24.24 -1.27
CA ASP A 169 -9.98 25.17 -1.79
C ASP A 169 -11.23 24.40 -2.28
N SER A 170 -12.43 24.95 -2.06
CA SER A 170 -13.68 24.28 -2.46
C SER A 170 -13.79 24.04 -3.97
N ASN A 171 -13.14 24.87 -4.79
CA ASN A 171 -13.18 24.82 -6.25
C ASN A 171 -12.03 24.03 -6.87
N ILE A 172 -11.17 23.40 -6.04
CA ILE A 172 -10.00 22.68 -6.52
C ILE A 172 -10.39 21.57 -7.50
N GLN A 173 -9.64 21.48 -8.59
CA GLN A 173 -9.83 20.45 -9.63
C GLN A 173 -8.73 19.41 -9.50
N ILE A 174 -8.99 18.36 -8.72
CA ILE A 174 -8.14 17.17 -8.62
C ILE A 174 -9.00 15.97 -8.96
N ALA A 175 -8.57 15.19 -9.95
CA ALA A 175 -9.10 13.86 -10.14
C ALA A 175 -8.49 12.96 -9.05
N GLY A 176 -9.19 12.79 -7.94
CA GLY A 176 -8.82 11.77 -6.95
C GLY A 176 -8.79 10.39 -7.61
N THR A 177 -7.82 9.55 -7.25
CA THR A 177 -7.78 8.16 -7.70
C THR A 177 -8.96 7.35 -7.16
N ILE A 178 -9.58 7.83 -6.06
CA ILE A 178 -10.86 7.33 -5.53
C ILE A 178 -11.95 8.36 -5.82
N ARG A 179 -13.01 7.90 -6.49
CA ARG A 179 -14.14 8.76 -6.88
C ARG A 179 -15.06 9.06 -5.69
N PRO A 180 -15.29 10.33 -5.33
CA PRO A 180 -16.35 10.68 -4.39
C PRO A 180 -17.74 10.51 -5.02
N ARG A 181 -18.75 10.24 -4.19
CA ARG A 181 -20.16 10.19 -4.62
C ARG A 181 -20.59 11.59 -5.08
N GLY A 182 -21.05 11.74 -6.32
CA GLY A 182 -21.90 12.87 -6.73
C GLY A 182 -21.39 13.89 -7.76
N LEU A 183 -20.26 13.71 -8.45
CA LEU A 183 -19.95 14.55 -9.62
C LEU A 183 -19.33 13.73 -10.77
N LEU A 184 -20.02 13.73 -11.92
CA LEU A 184 -19.48 13.27 -13.20
C LEU A 184 -18.34 14.21 -13.63
N SER A 185 -17.11 13.90 -13.22
CA SER A 185 -15.93 14.65 -13.64
C SER A 185 -15.22 13.87 -14.75
N HIS A 186 -15.25 14.39 -15.98
CA HIS A 186 -14.49 13.85 -17.10
C HIS A 186 -12.97 14.01 -16.88
N PRO A 187 -12.14 13.07 -17.34
CA PRO A 187 -10.68 13.15 -17.18
C PRO A 187 -10.12 14.18 -18.15
N SER A 188 -9.94 15.42 -17.72
CA SER A 188 -9.22 16.43 -18.48
C SER A 188 -7.86 16.68 -17.83
N TYR A 189 -6.83 16.00 -18.36
CA TYR A 189 -5.43 16.27 -18.03
C TYR A 189 -4.92 17.46 -18.85
N THR A 190 -4.45 18.51 -18.19
CA THR A 190 -3.43 19.43 -18.75
C THR A 190 -2.50 19.91 -17.63
N PHE A 191 -1.21 19.56 -17.69
CA PHE A 191 -0.20 20.13 -16.79
C PHE A 191 1.05 20.57 -17.57
N PRO A 192 1.05 21.76 -18.21
CA PRO A 192 2.28 22.32 -18.73
C PRO A 192 3.02 23.03 -17.59
N ARG A 193 4.18 22.47 -17.19
CA ARG A 193 5.46 23.18 -16.90
C ARG A 193 6.36 22.35 -15.96
N PRO A 194 7.68 22.30 -16.22
CA PRO A 194 8.67 21.76 -15.31
C PRO A 194 9.03 22.85 -14.28
N ASN A 195 8.88 22.55 -12.98
CA ASN A 195 9.58 23.24 -11.90
C ASN A 195 9.82 22.21 -10.78
N GLN A 196 10.90 22.41 -10.03
CA GLN A 196 11.63 21.41 -9.22
C GLN A 196 10.91 20.91 -7.94
N GLY A 197 9.66 20.50 -8.07
CA GLY A 197 8.93 19.66 -7.11
C GLY A 197 8.00 18.75 -7.91
N GLY A 198 7.92 17.47 -7.56
CA GLY A 198 7.08 16.51 -8.30
C GLY A 198 5.59 16.90 -8.32
N SER A 199 4.75 16.12 -9.01
CA SER A 199 3.31 16.41 -9.19
C SER A 199 2.56 16.62 -7.86
N PHE A 200 3.01 16.01 -6.76
CA PHE A 200 2.46 16.22 -5.41
C PHE A 200 2.48 17.68 -4.97
N SER A 201 3.60 18.39 -5.22
CA SER A 201 3.77 19.80 -4.82
C SER A 201 2.87 20.78 -5.60
N LYS A 202 2.28 20.32 -6.71
CA LYS A 202 1.38 21.13 -7.54
C LYS A 202 -0.03 21.21 -6.95
N VAL A 203 -0.39 20.31 -6.03
CA VAL A 203 -1.64 20.35 -5.29
C VAL A 203 -1.55 21.44 -4.21
N LYS A 204 -2.20 22.58 -4.46
CA LYS A 204 -2.24 23.68 -3.49
C LYS A 204 -3.20 23.34 -2.34
N VAL A 205 -2.64 23.14 -1.16
CA VAL A 205 -3.39 22.97 0.09
C VAL A 205 -3.52 24.30 0.82
N VAL A 206 -4.64 24.50 1.51
CA VAL A 206 -4.84 25.62 2.44
C VAL A 206 -4.05 25.35 3.72
N GLY A 207 -4.07 24.11 4.21
CA GLY A 207 -3.26 23.68 5.34
C GLY A 207 -3.50 22.23 5.76
N PRO A 208 -2.56 21.62 6.50
CA PRO A 208 -2.67 20.23 6.94
C PRO A 208 -3.60 20.09 8.14
N LEU A 209 -4.51 19.11 8.09
CA LEU A 209 -5.35 18.72 9.23
C LEU A 209 -4.69 17.58 10.02
N PHE A 210 -4.05 16.64 9.32
CA PHE A 210 -3.50 15.44 9.93
C PHE A 210 -2.41 14.84 9.04
N GLU A 211 -1.33 14.34 9.64
CA GLU A 211 -0.25 13.66 8.94
C GLU A 211 0.32 12.56 9.84
N LEU A 212 0.46 11.35 9.29
CA LEU A 212 1.13 10.23 9.93
C LEU A 212 1.96 9.45 8.92
N ASP A 213 3.10 8.95 9.38
CA ASP A 213 3.96 8.07 8.60
C ASP A 213 3.83 6.62 9.08
N TYR A 214 4.04 5.69 8.16
CA TYR A 214 4.09 4.25 8.41
C TYR A 214 2.91 3.69 9.21
N ILE A 215 1.69 4.04 8.81
CA ILE A 215 0.48 3.53 9.46
C ILE A 215 0.06 2.17 8.89
N PRO A 216 -0.32 1.21 9.76
CA PRO A 216 -0.80 -0.08 9.31
C PRO A 216 -2.20 0.03 8.71
N ARG A 217 -2.62 -1.02 8.02
CA ARG A 217 -4.02 -1.21 7.65
C ARG A 217 -4.92 -1.32 8.88
N ASN A 218 -6.20 -1.00 8.74
CA ASN A 218 -7.20 -1.28 9.77
C ASN A 218 -7.32 -2.78 10.04
N ALA A 219 -7.52 -3.13 11.31
CA ALA A 219 -7.75 -4.51 11.74
C ALA A 219 -9.18 -4.96 11.42
N LEU A 220 -9.46 -6.26 11.56
CA LEU A 220 -10.79 -6.81 11.27
C LEU A 220 -11.85 -6.41 12.31
N ASP A 221 -11.42 -6.21 13.55
CA ASP A 221 -12.21 -5.76 14.71
C ASP A 221 -12.34 -4.22 14.77
N ASN A 222 -11.27 -3.49 14.44
CA ASN A 222 -11.27 -2.04 14.23
C ASN A 222 -11.32 -1.70 12.74
N GLY A 223 -12.50 -1.89 12.15
CA GLY A 223 -12.69 -1.87 10.70
C GLY A 223 -12.43 -0.53 10.01
N PHE A 224 -12.44 0.60 10.71
CA PHE A 224 -12.25 1.93 10.14
C PHE A 224 -11.63 2.91 11.14
N SER A 225 -11.24 4.09 10.66
CA SER A 225 -10.72 5.21 11.42
C SER A 225 -11.63 6.43 11.26
N ILE A 226 -11.77 7.21 12.33
CA ILE A 226 -12.52 8.48 12.34
C ILE A 226 -11.63 9.62 12.79
N ILE A 227 -11.71 10.75 12.11
CA ILE A 227 -10.99 11.98 12.45
C ILE A 227 -11.98 13.15 12.40
N PRO A 228 -12.39 13.70 13.56
CA PRO A 228 -13.14 14.96 13.61
C PRO A 228 -12.30 16.09 13.03
N VAL A 229 -12.89 16.90 12.16
CA VAL A 229 -12.22 18.07 11.59
C VAL A 229 -12.08 19.13 12.68
N SER A 230 -10.85 19.58 12.92
CA SER A 230 -10.55 20.63 13.91
C SER A 230 -10.80 22.03 13.33
N THR A 231 -10.87 23.04 14.22
CA THR A 231 -10.84 24.47 13.85
C THR A 231 -9.43 25.04 13.72
N THR A 232 -8.42 24.21 13.97
CA THR A 232 -7.00 24.55 13.84
C THR A 232 -6.28 23.54 12.95
N PHE A 233 -5.35 24.02 12.13
CA PHE A 233 -4.43 23.15 11.41
C PHE A 233 -3.47 22.42 12.36
N ALA A 234 -2.80 21.39 11.86
CA ALA A 234 -1.81 20.62 12.62
C ALA A 234 -0.64 21.47 13.16
N ASN A 235 -0.36 22.62 12.53
CA ASN A 235 0.63 23.59 12.99
C ASN A 235 0.11 24.57 14.08
N GLY A 236 -1.14 24.40 14.54
CA GLY A 236 -1.78 25.23 15.56
C GLY A 236 -2.46 26.50 15.06
N THR A 237 -2.33 26.85 13.77
CA THR A 237 -2.98 28.05 13.22
C THR A 237 -4.48 27.85 13.04
N ARG A 238 -5.28 28.89 13.33
CA ARG A 238 -6.75 28.84 13.20
C ARG A 238 -7.16 28.77 11.73
N ILE A 239 -8.09 27.89 11.42
CA ILE A 239 -8.69 27.76 10.10
C ILE A 239 -9.67 28.92 9.90
N PRO A 240 -9.50 29.75 8.86
CA PRO A 240 -10.43 30.84 8.57
C PRO A 240 -11.81 30.33 8.17
N ASN A 241 -12.86 31.09 8.51
CA ASN A 241 -14.21 30.80 8.02
C ASN A 241 -14.25 30.89 6.49
N GLY A 242 -14.89 29.93 5.85
CA GLY A 242 -14.84 29.76 4.40
C GLY A 242 -15.45 28.43 3.96
N SER A 243 -15.33 28.12 2.68
CA SER A 243 -15.77 26.83 2.11
C SER A 243 -14.57 26.06 1.60
N TYR A 244 -14.49 24.80 1.97
CA TYR A 244 -13.32 23.96 1.69
C TYR A 244 -13.74 22.54 1.33
N ARG A 245 -12.78 21.74 0.86
CA ARG A 245 -12.90 20.28 0.78
C ARG A 245 -11.76 19.65 1.55
N VAL A 246 -11.99 18.45 2.06
CA VAL A 246 -10.97 17.62 2.69
C VAL A 246 -10.38 16.70 1.63
N LEU A 247 -9.06 16.76 1.48
CA LEU A 247 -8.27 15.89 0.64
C LEU A 247 -7.58 14.84 1.50
N VAL A 248 -7.95 13.58 1.34
CA VAL A 248 -7.30 12.43 1.99
C VAL A 248 -6.34 11.81 0.97
N ARG A 249 -5.08 11.58 1.38
CA ARG A 249 -4.04 10.98 0.55
C ARG A 249 -3.30 9.88 1.31
N ALA A 250 -3.13 8.73 0.68
CA ALA A 250 -2.38 7.61 1.22
C ALA A 250 -1.37 7.08 0.18
N LEU A 251 -0.08 7.14 0.50
CA LEU A 251 0.99 6.70 -0.38
C LEU A 251 1.00 5.17 -0.51
N ARG A 252 1.09 4.64 -1.73
CA ARG A 252 1.25 3.19 -1.93
C ARG A 252 2.65 2.76 -1.48
N VAL A 253 2.82 1.53 -0.96
CA VAL A 253 4.00 1.07 -0.18
C VAL A 253 5.38 1.19 -0.88
N THR A 254 5.42 1.40 -2.20
CA THR A 254 6.65 1.66 -2.97
C THR A 254 6.52 2.85 -3.92
N GLY A 255 5.54 3.73 -3.65
CA GLY A 255 5.32 4.96 -4.36
C GLY A 255 6.37 6.02 -4.04
N ASP A 256 6.58 6.93 -4.97
CA ASP A 256 7.39 8.12 -4.83
C ASP A 256 6.54 9.24 -4.20
N ALA A 257 6.89 9.65 -2.98
CA ALA A 257 6.15 10.68 -2.24
C ALA A 257 6.11 12.05 -2.94
N THR A 258 6.95 12.26 -3.97
CA THR A 258 6.91 13.49 -4.77
C THR A 258 5.85 13.44 -5.88
N LYS A 259 5.21 12.28 -6.11
CA LYS A 259 4.27 12.04 -7.20
C LYS A 259 2.86 11.80 -6.70
N GLU A 260 1.93 12.68 -7.05
CA GLU A 260 0.51 12.55 -6.67
C GLU A 260 -0.12 11.27 -7.24
N GLU A 261 0.32 10.81 -8.42
CA GLU A 261 -0.15 9.57 -9.04
C GLU A 261 0.19 8.28 -8.26
N ASP A 262 1.11 8.38 -7.30
CA ASP A 262 1.51 7.26 -6.44
C ASP A 262 0.67 7.19 -5.14
N TYR A 263 -0.26 8.13 -4.95
CA TYR A 263 -1.20 8.16 -3.82
C TYR A 263 -2.59 7.62 -4.23
N ASP A 264 -3.22 6.95 -3.29
CA ASP A 264 -4.68 6.90 -3.26
C ASP A 264 -5.19 8.22 -2.70
N SER A 265 -6.01 8.94 -3.47
CA SER A 265 -6.48 10.28 -3.16
C SER A 265 -8.00 10.35 -3.24
N TRP A 266 -8.63 10.92 -2.22
CA TRP A 266 -10.08 11.13 -2.14
C TRP A 266 -10.38 12.57 -1.72
N LEU A 267 -11.46 13.12 -2.28
CA LEU A 267 -11.85 14.51 -2.05
C LEU A 267 -13.30 14.60 -1.59
N SER A 268 -13.52 15.16 -0.40
CA SER A 268 -14.85 15.21 0.24
C SER A 268 -15.86 16.10 -0.51
N PRO A 269 -17.16 16.07 -0.14
CA PRO A 269 -18.08 17.18 -0.39
C PRO A 269 -17.59 18.49 0.26
N ILE A 270 -18.21 19.62 -0.11
CA ILE A 270 -17.84 20.93 0.44
C ILE A 270 -18.25 21.02 1.92
N ILE A 271 -17.31 21.44 2.76
CA ILE A 271 -17.50 21.74 4.17
C ILE A 271 -17.36 23.25 4.35
N GLY A 272 -18.39 23.90 4.89
CA GLY A 272 -18.37 25.30 5.27
C GLY A 272 -17.94 25.48 6.72
N PHE A 273 -16.88 26.25 6.95
CA PHE A 273 -16.40 26.63 8.27
C PHE A 273 -17.09 27.90 8.74
N ARG A 274 -17.87 27.79 9.82
CA ARG A 274 -18.59 28.88 10.51
C ARG A 274 -18.24 28.89 12.01
N ALA A 275 -16.96 28.77 12.32
CA ALA A 275 -16.39 28.69 13.67
C ALA A 275 -16.19 30.06 14.33
#